data_AF-A0AAD2JMV2-F1
#
_entry.id   AF-A0AAD2JMV2-F1
#
_cell.length_a   1.000
_cell.length_b   1.000
_cell.length_c   1.000
_cell.angle_alpha   90.00
_cell.angle_beta   90.00
_cell.angle_gamma   90.00
#
_symmetry.space_group_name_H-M   'P 1'
#
loop_
_entity.id
_entity.type
_entity.pdbx_description
1 polymer ?
#
loop_
_entity_poly.entity_id
_entity_poly.type
_entity_poly.pdbx_seq_one_letter_code
_entity_poly.pdbx_strand_id
1 'polypeptide(L)'
;MNRSRIRHVHPTRRLQLALLLLLSFNLAVFAFQPNAPRIMTRSNDIQLQMYVDIQESAPRDIGTMDEWATSCGVQRCEGFQLTPTQDVPVLEVGVMTATDLPNGSPVLFVPGGMCLSSQQSLQEIGKLEAAEQRLISAKASEHVPQFYLFLKILIEFEKGDQSPWFPWFNALPRYYANGASMTPFCFDCLPPLASSLAMGERIKFIQFFQALRYVDFLSDNVKSSKDLAKWAFAVVYTRGFPTPDGDFKIAPMADMFDHGSDPEVSLQYDEEGNCVVYSCKDVPAGSPLRLSYGDSTNPTQLFARYGFLDETSEASFCKIMISQPSKELVDMGYAQNRMLFYKNTGEISQEVWDVLLYQILTSDANVQNQFYQAHINGDYQTKQAIHDHYFPQTSVALNNHVNTFLKDLDNLQKKGVGKDVNEHPRLPLIMQHNEFVKQTFLAVQAQLAQY
;
A
#
# COMPACT_ATOMS: atom_id res chain seq x y z
N MET A 1 -2.71 -7.02 -77.03
CA MET A 1 -2.99 -5.70 -76.41
C MET A 1 -2.02 -5.54 -75.25
N ASN A 2 -0.80 -4.99 -75.42
CA ASN A 2 -0.46 -3.54 -75.39
C ASN A 2 -1.22 -2.82 -74.25
N ARG A 3 -0.62 -2.15 -73.25
CA ARG A 3 0.66 -1.43 -73.13
C ARG A 3 0.88 -1.12 -71.62
N SER A 4 2.09 -1.35 -71.07
CA SER A 4 3.10 -0.33 -70.68
C SER A 4 2.87 0.32 -69.30
N ARG A 5 3.74 0.10 -68.28
CA ARG A 5 4.97 0.89 -67.94
C ARG A 5 4.60 2.32 -67.43
N ILE A 6 5.20 2.97 -66.41
CA ILE A 6 6.42 2.80 -65.59
C ILE A 6 6.52 4.01 -64.61
N ARG A 7 7.31 3.84 -63.52
CA ARG A 7 8.11 4.81 -62.72
C ARG A 7 7.50 5.75 -61.66
N HIS A 8 8.03 5.55 -60.44
CA HIS A 8 8.67 6.49 -59.50
C HIS A 8 8.55 8.00 -59.72
N VAL A 9 8.42 8.75 -58.60
CA VAL A 9 9.34 9.80 -58.12
C VAL A 9 8.87 10.28 -56.72
N HIS A 10 9.78 10.33 -55.72
CA HIS A 10 9.70 11.24 -54.56
C HIS A 10 10.32 12.59 -54.96
N PRO A 11 9.86 13.76 -54.46
CA PRO A 11 10.70 14.44 -53.46
C PRO A 11 10.00 15.44 -52.49
N THR A 12 10.70 15.69 -51.37
CA THR A 12 10.99 16.97 -50.67
C THR A 12 9.93 17.88 -50.00
N ARG A 13 10.21 18.08 -48.70
CA ARG A 13 10.05 19.25 -47.79
C ARG A 13 9.85 20.66 -48.40
N ARG A 14 8.98 21.47 -47.77
CA ARG A 14 9.21 22.77 -47.04
C ARG A 14 7.88 23.57 -46.97
N LEU A 15 7.34 23.87 -45.77
CA LEU A 15 7.55 25.04 -44.87
C LEU A 15 6.58 26.23 -45.13
N GLN A 16 6.13 26.82 -44.00
CA GLN A 16 5.48 28.15 -43.79
C GLN A 16 3.95 28.13 -43.61
N LEU A 17 3.31 28.91 -42.71
CA LEU A 17 3.67 29.82 -41.60
C LEU A 17 2.36 30.10 -40.84
N ALA A 18 2.39 30.35 -39.52
CA ALA A 18 1.46 31.17 -38.70
C ALA A 18 1.47 30.65 -37.24
N LEU A 19 1.46 31.43 -36.17
CA LEU A 19 1.53 32.87 -35.93
C LEU A 19 1.94 33.01 -34.45
N LEU A 20 2.83 33.96 -34.13
CA LEU A 20 3.22 34.31 -32.77
C LEU A 20 2.02 34.83 -31.96
N LEU A 21 1.87 34.34 -30.73
CA LEU A 21 1.27 35.10 -29.62
C LEU A 21 2.13 34.89 -28.38
N LEU A 22 2.95 35.90 -28.11
CA LEU A 22 3.74 36.07 -26.90
C LEU A 22 2.78 36.38 -25.74
N LEU A 23 2.58 35.40 -24.85
CA LEU A 23 2.10 35.64 -23.50
C LEU A 23 3.25 35.29 -22.55
N SER A 24 3.88 36.33 -22.04
CA SER A 24 4.81 36.30 -20.92
C SER A 24 4.06 35.81 -19.68
N PHE A 25 4.21 34.54 -19.35
CA PHE A 25 3.86 34.02 -18.03
C PHE A 25 4.98 34.37 -17.06
N ASN A 26 4.74 35.36 -16.21
CA ASN A 26 5.45 35.49 -14.94
C ASN A 26 5.05 34.28 -14.08
N LEU A 27 5.92 33.27 -14.02
CA LEU A 27 5.88 32.25 -12.97
C LEU A 27 6.29 32.92 -11.67
N ALA A 28 5.30 33.47 -10.95
CA ALA A 28 5.46 33.74 -9.54
C ALA A 28 5.47 32.39 -8.82
N VAL A 29 6.67 31.88 -8.54
CA VAL A 29 6.85 30.82 -7.55
C VAL A 29 6.43 31.43 -6.22
N PHE A 30 5.22 31.11 -5.75
CA PHE A 30 4.86 31.36 -4.37
C PHE A 30 5.66 30.37 -3.52
N ALA A 31 6.83 30.82 -3.06
CA ALA A 31 7.51 30.16 -1.96
C ALA A 31 6.55 30.19 -0.76
N PHE A 32 5.99 29.05 -0.41
CA PHE A 32 5.25 28.87 0.83
C PHE A 32 6.25 29.07 1.98
N GLN A 33 6.31 30.28 2.52
CA GLN A 33 6.86 30.54 3.84
C GLN A 33 5.68 30.47 4.81
N PRO A 34 5.45 29.36 5.53
CA PRO A 34 4.51 29.38 6.62
C PRO A 34 5.00 30.46 7.61
N ASN A 35 4.09 31.33 8.02
CA ASN A 35 4.39 32.30 9.07
C ASN A 35 4.79 31.50 10.31
N ALA A 36 6.09 31.50 10.64
CA ALA A 36 6.58 30.87 11.86
C ALA A 36 5.86 31.52 13.05
N PRO A 37 5.09 30.78 13.86
CA PRO A 37 4.49 31.33 15.06
C PRO A 37 5.60 31.77 16.01
N ARG A 38 5.47 32.98 16.55
CA ARG A 38 6.42 33.58 17.49
C ARG A 38 6.31 32.87 18.84
N ILE A 39 7.14 31.86 19.08
CA ILE A 39 7.16 31.10 20.34
C ILE A 39 7.58 32.04 21.48
N MET A 40 6.69 32.21 22.46
CA MET A 40 7.02 32.85 23.73
C MET A 40 7.94 31.93 24.54
N THR A 41 9.13 32.44 24.87
CA THR A 41 10.13 31.75 25.67
C THR A 41 9.64 31.52 27.11
N ARG A 42 9.48 30.25 27.49
CA ARG A 42 9.53 29.81 28.90
C ARG A 42 10.83 29.05 29.15
N SER A 43 11.38 29.30 30.33
CA SER A 43 12.77 29.04 30.72
C SER A 43 12.99 27.65 31.34
N ASN A 44 14.10 27.05 30.89
CA ASN A 44 15.09 26.15 31.51
C ASN A 44 14.79 24.65 31.77
N ASP A 45 15.77 23.86 31.30
CA ASP A 45 16.12 22.47 31.62
C ASP A 45 15.41 21.31 30.92
N ILE A 46 15.39 21.33 29.59
CA ILE A 46 15.47 20.13 28.74
C ILE A 46 16.39 20.50 27.57
N GLN A 47 17.40 19.69 27.25
CA GLN A 47 18.00 19.74 25.90
C GLN A 47 16.85 19.44 24.93
N LEU A 48 16.22 20.49 24.39
CA LEU A 48 15.19 20.38 23.36
C LEU A 48 15.75 19.46 22.28
N GLN A 49 15.14 18.28 22.11
CA GLN A 49 15.44 17.40 20.99
C GLN A 49 15.15 18.20 19.73
N MET A 50 16.21 18.69 19.08
CA MET A 50 16.13 19.46 17.83
C MET A 50 15.63 18.59 16.67
N TYR A 51 15.41 17.29 16.89
CA TYR A 51 15.04 16.28 15.92
C TYR A 51 13.90 15.42 16.45
N VAL A 52 13.14 14.83 15.54
CA VAL A 52 12.08 13.88 15.87
C VAL A 52 12.70 12.62 16.48
N ASP A 53 12.27 12.24 17.68
CA ASP A 53 12.70 10.99 18.32
C ASP A 53 12.05 9.79 17.63
N ILE A 54 12.85 9.00 16.91
CA ILE A 54 12.38 7.84 16.14
C ILE A 54 12.40 6.53 16.93
N GLN A 55 12.71 6.56 18.23
CA GLN A 55 12.61 5.35 19.06
C GLN A 55 11.16 4.84 19.06
N GLU A 56 10.98 3.53 18.94
CA GLU A 56 9.64 2.93 18.75
C GLU A 56 8.66 3.21 19.90
N SER A 57 9.19 3.50 21.09
CA SER A 57 8.43 3.85 22.29
C SER A 57 8.25 5.36 22.51
N ALA A 58 8.84 6.19 21.65
CA ALA A 58 8.76 7.64 21.81
C ALA A 58 7.30 8.12 21.63
N PRO A 59 6.84 9.06 22.47
CA PRO A 59 5.48 9.58 22.39
C PRO A 59 5.28 10.39 21.11
N ARG A 60 4.02 10.43 20.64
CA ARG A 60 3.59 11.20 19.47
C ARG A 60 2.97 12.51 19.94
N ASP A 61 3.27 13.60 19.25
CA ASP A 61 2.69 14.92 19.55
C ASP A 61 1.55 15.28 18.58
N ILE A 62 0.39 14.66 18.81
CA ILE A 62 -0.79 14.86 17.97
C ILE A 62 -1.38 16.26 18.13
N GLY A 63 -1.32 16.83 19.34
CA GLY A 63 -1.90 18.15 19.65
C GLY A 63 -1.22 19.26 18.87
N THR A 64 0.11 19.31 18.89
CA THR A 64 0.86 20.33 18.15
C THR A 64 0.67 20.18 16.64
N MET A 65 0.57 18.96 16.13
CA MET A 65 0.26 18.71 14.72
C MET A 65 -1.14 19.23 14.34
N ASP A 66 -2.14 19.04 15.21
CA ASP A 66 -3.51 19.49 14.95
C ASP A 66 -3.63 21.03 14.91
N GLU A 67 -2.95 21.71 15.82
CA GLU A 67 -2.83 23.17 15.84
C GLU A 67 -2.10 23.68 14.59
N TRP A 68 -0.97 23.06 14.24
CA TRP A 68 -0.21 23.38 13.03
C TRP A 68 -1.05 23.22 11.77
N ALA A 69 -1.76 22.09 11.61
CA ALA A 69 -2.60 21.82 10.46
C ALA A 69 -3.66 22.91 10.28
N THR A 70 -4.32 23.32 11.37
CA THR A 70 -5.28 24.43 11.37
C THR A 70 -4.62 25.73 10.93
N SER A 71 -3.44 26.05 11.46
CA SER A 71 -2.71 27.27 11.10
C SER A 71 -2.28 27.32 9.63
N CYS A 72 -2.10 26.14 9.01
CA CYS A 72 -1.76 26.02 7.59
C CYS A 72 -2.99 26.02 6.67
N GLY A 73 -4.21 26.12 7.20
CA GLY A 73 -5.44 26.24 6.40
C GLY A 73 -6.18 24.93 6.17
N VAL A 74 -5.89 23.87 6.93
CA VAL A 74 -6.71 22.65 6.92
C VAL A 74 -8.12 22.98 7.43
N GLN A 75 -9.13 22.53 6.70
CA GLN A 75 -10.54 22.66 7.08
C GLN A 75 -11.15 21.29 7.36
N ARG A 76 -12.04 21.22 8.35
CA ARG A 76 -12.66 19.99 8.84
C ARG A 76 -14.15 20.16 8.95
N CYS A 77 -14.91 19.09 8.74
CA CYS A 77 -16.33 19.06 9.09
C CYS A 77 -16.55 19.24 10.60
N GLU A 78 -17.77 19.66 10.96
CA GLU A 78 -18.19 19.72 12.35
C GLU A 78 -18.15 18.32 12.98
N GLY A 79 -17.52 18.20 14.14
CA GLY A 79 -17.41 16.92 14.84
C GLY A 79 -16.24 16.04 14.38
N PHE A 80 -15.36 16.49 13.48
CA PHE A 80 -14.12 15.78 13.17
C PHE A 80 -13.24 15.62 14.43
N GLN A 81 -12.87 14.39 14.77
CA GLN A 81 -12.07 14.08 15.95
C GLN A 81 -10.92 13.13 15.61
N LEU A 82 -9.70 13.52 16.01
CA LEU A 82 -8.58 12.59 16.11
C LEU A 82 -8.71 11.81 17.43
N THR A 83 -8.89 10.51 17.34
CA THR A 83 -9.19 9.65 18.49
C THR A 83 -8.14 8.56 18.60
N PRO A 84 -7.54 8.34 19.80
CA PRO A 84 -6.72 7.16 20.03
C PRO A 84 -7.55 5.90 19.81
N THR A 85 -7.10 4.97 18.98
CA THR A 85 -7.78 3.68 18.82
C THR A 85 -7.35 2.74 19.95
N GLN A 86 -8.29 1.93 20.44
CA GLN A 86 -8.14 1.19 21.72
C GLN A 86 -7.32 -0.11 21.60
N ASP A 87 -6.93 -0.49 20.40
CA ASP A 87 -6.31 -1.77 20.12
C ASP A 87 -4.82 -1.57 19.84
N VAL A 88 -3.97 -2.39 20.45
CA VAL A 88 -2.48 -2.46 20.34
C VAL A 88 -1.72 -1.68 21.44
N PRO A 89 -0.58 -2.21 21.95
CA PRO A 89 0.28 -1.53 22.95
C PRO A 89 0.89 -0.18 22.52
N VAL A 90 0.62 0.27 21.30
CA VAL A 90 1.03 1.57 20.76
C VAL A 90 -0.24 2.37 20.47
N LEU A 91 -0.34 3.59 21.00
CA LEU A 91 -1.48 4.48 20.76
C LEU A 91 -1.54 4.85 19.26
N GLU A 92 -2.32 4.09 18.51
CA GLU A 92 -2.73 4.45 17.15
C GLU A 92 -3.78 5.56 17.21
N VAL A 93 -3.88 6.35 16.13
CA VAL A 93 -4.77 7.50 16.06
C VAL A 93 -5.54 7.42 14.76
N GLY A 94 -6.86 7.35 14.89
CA GLY A 94 -7.80 7.34 13.77
C GLY A 94 -8.68 8.58 13.78
N VAL A 95 -9.55 8.68 12.77
CA VAL A 95 -10.52 9.77 12.64
C VAL A 95 -11.92 9.24 12.97
N MET A 96 -12.69 10.02 13.74
CA MET A 96 -14.11 9.78 14.01
C MET A 96 -14.93 11.04 13.76
N THR A 97 -16.24 10.88 13.60
CA THR A 97 -17.20 11.99 13.59
C THR A 97 -18.02 12.02 14.88
N ALA A 98 -18.25 13.20 15.45
CA ALA A 98 -19.17 13.42 16.57
C ALA A 98 -20.57 13.87 16.12
N THR A 99 -20.77 14.04 14.81
CA THR A 99 -22.04 14.44 14.20
C THR A 99 -22.43 13.48 13.08
N ASP A 100 -23.71 13.43 12.73
CA ASP A 100 -24.17 12.68 11.56
C ASP A 100 -23.65 13.36 10.29
N LEU A 101 -23.05 12.60 9.38
CA LEU A 101 -22.58 13.07 8.08
C LEU A 101 -23.42 12.44 6.97
N PRO A 102 -24.25 13.22 6.26
CA PRO A 102 -24.91 12.73 5.05
C PRO A 102 -23.90 12.28 3.98
N ASN A 103 -24.31 11.37 3.09
CA ASN A 103 -23.51 10.99 1.92
C ASN A 103 -23.11 12.21 1.07
N GLY A 104 -21.86 12.27 0.63
CA GLY A 104 -21.30 13.36 -0.18
C GLY A 104 -20.94 14.62 0.61
N SER A 105 -20.95 14.54 1.95
CA SER A 105 -20.54 15.68 2.80
C SER A 105 -19.03 15.91 2.72
N PRO A 106 -18.56 17.17 2.66
CA PRO A 106 -17.14 17.47 2.78
C PRO A 106 -16.67 17.15 4.21
N VAL A 107 -15.61 16.36 4.33
CA VAL A 107 -15.07 15.89 5.62
C VAL A 107 -13.78 16.61 5.98
N LEU A 108 -12.84 16.69 5.03
CA LEU A 108 -11.53 17.28 5.23
C LEU A 108 -11.06 17.97 3.94
N PHE A 109 -10.43 19.13 4.10
CA PHE A 109 -9.68 19.82 3.05
C PHE A 109 -8.26 20.09 3.57
N VAL A 110 -7.25 19.65 2.82
CA VAL A 110 -5.84 19.90 3.10
C VAL A 110 -5.22 20.67 1.93
N PRO A 111 -4.71 21.89 2.16
CA PRO A 111 -4.07 22.68 1.11
C PRO A 111 -2.94 21.94 0.40
N GLY A 112 -2.84 22.10 -0.92
CA GLY A 112 -1.83 21.42 -1.74
C GLY A 112 -0.40 21.75 -1.33
N GLY A 113 -0.15 22.95 -0.82
CA GLY A 113 1.16 23.37 -0.30
C GLY A 113 1.63 22.60 0.95
N MET A 114 0.72 21.91 1.66
CA MET A 114 1.09 21.02 2.76
C MET A 114 1.41 19.60 2.30
N CYS A 115 0.85 19.19 1.17
CA CYS A 115 0.98 17.84 0.65
C CYS A 115 2.40 17.61 0.13
N LEU A 116 3.00 16.48 0.48
CA LEU A 116 4.27 16.05 -0.06
C LEU A 116 4.03 15.26 -1.34
N SER A 117 4.58 15.73 -2.47
CA SER A 117 4.48 15.08 -3.78
C SER A 117 5.83 14.54 -4.24
N SER A 118 5.84 13.37 -4.88
CA SER A 118 7.04 12.82 -5.50
C SER A 118 7.52 13.63 -6.68
N GLN A 119 6.61 14.16 -7.51
CA GLN A 119 6.95 15.02 -8.64
C GLN A 119 7.52 16.36 -8.15
N GLN A 120 6.93 16.98 -7.13
CA GLN A 120 7.48 18.21 -6.54
C GLN A 120 8.85 17.96 -5.91
N SER A 121 9.00 16.84 -5.19
CA SER A 121 10.28 16.45 -4.59
C SER A 121 11.37 16.26 -5.67
N LEU A 122 11.03 15.62 -6.80
CA LEU A 122 11.92 15.50 -7.95
C LEU A 122 12.30 16.87 -8.54
N GLN A 123 11.35 17.80 -8.65
CA GLN A 123 11.62 19.16 -9.16
C GLN A 123 12.52 19.96 -8.23
N GLU A 124 12.30 19.88 -6.91
CA GLU A 124 13.11 20.56 -5.89
C GLU A 124 14.53 20.01 -5.79
N ILE A 125 14.67 18.67 -5.78
CA ILE A 125 15.95 17.99 -5.58
C ILE A 125 16.76 17.91 -6.88
N GLY A 126 16.08 17.79 -8.02
CA GLY A 126 16.68 17.47 -9.30
C GLY A 126 16.91 15.96 -9.49
N LYS A 127 17.21 15.58 -10.74
CA LYS A 127 17.46 14.19 -11.10
C LYS A 127 18.74 13.65 -10.45
N LEU A 128 18.67 12.45 -9.91
CA LEU A 128 19.79 11.77 -9.25
C LEU A 128 20.17 10.53 -10.05
N GLU A 129 20.79 10.74 -11.23
CA GLU A 129 21.02 9.69 -12.23
C GLU A 129 21.69 8.43 -11.65
N ALA A 130 22.71 8.59 -10.80
CA ALA A 130 23.40 7.47 -10.18
C ALA A 130 22.52 6.68 -9.19
N ALA A 131 21.69 7.38 -8.41
CA ALA A 131 20.75 6.76 -7.47
C ALA A 131 19.60 6.06 -8.22
N GLU A 132 19.04 6.71 -9.24
CA GLU A 132 18.02 6.13 -10.11
C GLU A 132 18.56 4.88 -10.83
N GLN A 133 19.76 4.94 -11.40
CA GLN A 133 20.38 3.79 -12.06
C GLN A 133 20.63 2.63 -11.08
N ARG A 134 20.93 2.93 -9.82
CA ARG A 134 21.03 1.91 -8.77
C ARG A 134 19.68 1.22 -8.53
N LEU A 135 18.56 1.95 -8.53
CA LEU A 135 17.22 1.38 -8.38
C LEU A 135 16.79 0.61 -9.63
N ILE A 136 17.03 1.14 -10.83
CA ILE A 136 16.72 0.49 -12.11
C ILE A 136 17.46 -0.84 -12.23
N SER A 137 18.76 -0.87 -11.94
CA SER A 137 19.54 -2.12 -11.95
C SER A 137 19.07 -3.14 -10.90
N ALA A 138 18.37 -2.69 -9.85
CA ALA A 138 17.74 -3.54 -8.85
C ALA A 138 16.32 -4.00 -9.22
N LYS A 139 15.83 -3.66 -10.43
CA LYS A 139 14.43 -3.87 -10.86
C LYS A 139 13.41 -3.12 -9.99
N ALA A 140 13.75 -1.90 -9.56
CA ALA A 140 12.92 -1.04 -8.72
C ALA A 140 12.60 0.30 -9.40
N SER A 141 12.58 0.34 -10.75
CA SER A 141 12.33 1.56 -11.52
C SER A 141 10.95 2.17 -11.26
N GLU A 142 9.95 1.32 -11.02
CA GLU A 142 8.58 1.74 -10.66
C GLU A 142 8.48 2.43 -9.30
N HIS A 143 9.54 2.38 -8.48
CA HIS A 143 9.60 2.96 -7.14
C HIS A 143 10.41 4.27 -7.07
N VAL A 144 10.89 4.78 -8.20
CA VAL A 144 11.61 6.06 -8.26
C VAL A 144 10.78 7.22 -7.69
N PRO A 145 9.46 7.36 -7.98
CA PRO A 145 8.65 8.41 -7.36
C PRO A 145 8.67 8.34 -5.81
N GLN A 146 8.47 7.16 -5.23
CA GLN A 146 8.52 6.95 -3.79
C GLN A 146 9.91 7.22 -3.21
N PHE A 147 10.98 6.97 -3.98
CA PHE A 147 12.34 7.30 -3.57
C PHE A 147 12.52 8.81 -3.40
N TYR A 148 11.95 9.64 -4.27
CA TYR A 148 12.01 11.09 -4.13
C TYR A 148 11.27 11.61 -2.89
N LEU A 149 10.10 11.04 -2.57
CA LEU A 149 9.42 11.34 -1.31
C LEU A 149 10.22 10.87 -0.09
N PHE A 150 10.84 9.70 -0.19
CA PHE A 150 11.73 9.19 0.85
C PHE A 150 12.89 10.16 1.13
N LEU A 151 13.52 10.70 0.08
CA LEU A 151 14.55 11.74 0.24
C LEU A 151 13.97 13.02 0.83
N LYS A 152 12.79 13.47 0.39
CA LYS A 152 12.12 14.65 0.94
C LYS A 152 11.91 14.52 2.44
N ILE A 153 11.47 13.36 2.93
CA ILE A 153 11.32 13.11 4.37
C ILE A 153 12.66 13.24 5.10
N LEU A 154 13.73 12.66 4.56
CA LEU A 154 15.06 12.74 5.18
C LEU A 154 15.62 14.17 5.19
N ILE A 155 15.44 14.93 4.10
CA ILE A 155 15.83 16.35 4.03
C ILE A 155 15.11 17.16 5.09
N GLU A 156 13.80 16.99 5.20
CA GLU A 156 12.99 17.72 6.17
C GLU A 156 13.31 17.26 7.61
N PHE A 157 13.65 16.00 7.82
CA PHE A 157 14.15 15.51 9.11
C PHE A 157 15.47 16.19 9.52
N GLU A 158 16.43 16.37 8.60
CA GLU A 158 17.71 17.04 8.88
C GLU A 158 17.56 18.51 9.31
N LYS A 159 16.50 19.17 8.85
CA LYS A 159 16.17 20.53 9.26
C LYS A 159 15.65 20.59 10.70
N GLY A 160 15.22 19.47 11.26
CA GLY A 160 14.70 19.42 12.63
C GLY A 160 13.50 20.35 12.80
N ASP A 161 13.50 21.12 13.88
CA ASP A 161 12.47 22.12 14.19
C ASP A 161 12.37 23.28 13.17
N GLN A 162 13.34 23.42 12.26
CA GLN A 162 13.30 24.38 11.16
C GLN A 162 12.49 23.87 9.97
N SER A 163 12.13 22.58 9.95
CA SER A 163 11.22 22.07 8.92
C SER A 163 9.80 22.57 9.18
N PRO A 164 9.09 23.10 8.17
CA PRO A 164 7.68 23.44 8.33
C PRO A 164 6.80 22.20 8.56
N TRP A 165 7.29 21.00 8.27
CA TRP A 165 6.61 19.72 8.53
C TRP A 165 6.98 19.10 9.88
N PHE A 166 7.82 19.75 10.71
CA PHE A 166 8.24 19.20 11.99
C PHE A 166 7.05 18.78 12.90
N PRO A 167 5.98 19.58 13.05
CA PRO A 167 4.82 19.16 13.85
C PRO A 167 4.19 17.85 13.33
N TRP A 168 4.01 17.72 12.02
CA TRP A 168 3.49 16.49 11.41
C TRP A 168 4.42 15.31 11.64
N PHE A 169 5.73 15.45 11.39
CA PHE A 169 6.68 14.37 11.67
C PHE A 169 6.68 13.95 13.13
N ASN A 170 6.60 14.90 14.06
CA ASN A 170 6.56 14.59 15.48
C ASN A 170 5.28 13.86 15.90
N ALA A 171 4.21 13.95 15.11
CA ALA A 171 2.96 13.21 15.27
C ALA A 171 2.91 11.84 14.58
N LEU A 172 3.88 11.47 13.73
CA LEU A 172 3.86 10.20 12.99
C LEU A 172 4.11 8.97 13.88
N PRO A 173 3.68 7.76 13.47
CA PRO A 173 4.07 6.54 14.17
C PRO A 173 5.59 6.35 14.20
N ARG A 174 6.09 5.74 15.29
CA ARG A 174 7.51 5.32 15.43
C ARG A 174 7.66 3.82 15.26
N TYR A 175 6.71 3.09 15.80
CA TYR A 175 6.54 1.67 15.59
C TYR A 175 5.79 1.41 14.27
N TYR A 176 6.33 0.53 13.44
CA TYR A 176 5.67 0.01 12.24
C TYR A 176 5.81 -1.51 12.19
N ALA A 177 4.75 -2.25 11.85
CA ALA A 177 4.81 -3.70 11.76
C ALA A 177 4.87 -4.27 10.32
N ASN A 178 5.08 -3.40 9.34
CA ASN A 178 5.19 -3.79 7.93
C ASN A 178 6.44 -4.63 7.64
N GLY A 179 6.49 -5.23 6.44
CA GLY A 179 7.57 -6.15 6.03
C GLY A 179 8.98 -5.56 6.11
N ALA A 180 9.14 -4.25 5.88
CA ALA A 180 10.42 -3.56 6.04
C ALA A 180 10.94 -3.54 7.49
N SER A 181 10.03 -3.62 8.46
CA SER A 181 10.30 -3.57 9.90
C SER A 181 10.46 -4.94 10.56
N MET A 182 10.18 -6.02 9.85
CA MET A 182 10.31 -7.38 10.35
C MET A 182 11.77 -7.79 10.56
N THR A 183 12.04 -8.69 11.52
CA THR A 183 13.36 -9.33 11.70
C THR A 183 13.47 -10.58 10.82
N PRO A 184 14.66 -11.15 10.58
CA PRO A 184 14.78 -12.43 9.87
C PRO A 184 13.88 -13.53 10.46
N PHE A 185 13.82 -13.62 11.80
CA PHE A 185 12.97 -14.58 12.50
C PHE A 185 11.47 -14.41 12.23
N CYS A 186 11.00 -13.17 12.01
CA CYS A 186 9.62 -12.92 11.62
C CYS A 186 9.26 -13.64 10.31
N PHE A 187 10.17 -13.65 9.32
CA PHE A 187 9.94 -14.34 8.05
C PHE A 187 9.86 -15.85 8.19
N ASP A 188 10.56 -16.43 9.16
CA ASP A 188 10.48 -17.86 9.46
C ASP A 188 9.12 -18.27 10.03
N CYS A 189 8.36 -17.30 10.55
CA CYS A 189 7.04 -17.48 11.15
C CYS A 189 5.89 -17.17 10.17
N LEU A 190 6.18 -16.74 8.94
CA LEU A 190 5.15 -16.36 7.96
C LEU A 190 4.84 -17.48 6.97
N PRO A 191 3.57 -17.63 6.54
CA PRO A 191 3.23 -18.48 5.42
C PRO A 191 3.83 -17.94 4.11
N PRO A 192 4.04 -18.78 3.07
CA PRO A 192 4.80 -18.43 1.88
C PRO A 192 4.37 -17.11 1.20
N LEU A 193 3.07 -16.88 1.01
CA LEU A 193 2.59 -15.64 0.38
C LEU A 193 2.89 -14.40 1.24
N ALA A 194 2.58 -14.45 2.54
CA ALA A 194 2.82 -13.34 3.45
C ALA A 194 4.32 -13.04 3.57
N SER A 195 5.15 -14.08 3.63
CA SER A 195 6.61 -13.99 3.63
C SER A 195 7.12 -13.34 2.35
N SER A 196 6.62 -13.76 1.18
CA SER A 196 6.99 -13.19 -0.13
C SER A 196 6.64 -11.69 -0.22
N LEU A 197 5.41 -11.32 0.13
CA LEU A 197 4.95 -9.93 0.09
C LEU A 197 5.73 -9.04 1.07
N ALA A 198 5.89 -9.48 2.32
CA ALA A 198 6.65 -8.76 3.32
C ALA A 198 8.14 -8.63 2.95
N MET A 199 8.71 -9.68 2.34
CA MET A 199 10.10 -9.66 1.87
C MET A 199 10.25 -8.69 0.70
N GLY A 200 9.24 -8.57 -0.17
CA GLY A 200 9.17 -7.53 -1.20
C GLY A 200 9.35 -6.13 -0.61
N GLU A 201 8.64 -5.81 0.47
CA GLU A 201 8.79 -4.52 1.18
C GLU A 201 10.18 -4.34 1.77
N ARG A 202 10.75 -5.39 2.39
CA ARG A 202 12.12 -5.36 2.92
C ARG A 202 13.16 -5.14 1.82
N ILE A 203 13.01 -5.79 0.67
CA ILE A 203 13.91 -5.65 -0.48
C ILE A 203 13.86 -4.21 -1.01
N LYS A 204 12.67 -3.62 -1.17
CA LYS A 204 12.52 -2.22 -1.58
C LYS A 204 13.25 -1.27 -0.63
N PHE A 205 13.07 -1.45 0.69
CA PHE A 205 13.82 -0.68 1.68
C PHE A 205 15.33 -0.82 1.52
N ILE A 206 15.83 -2.05 1.38
CA ILE A 206 17.27 -2.29 1.19
C ILE A 206 17.78 -1.57 -0.07
N GLN A 207 17.01 -1.56 -1.16
CA GLN A 207 17.37 -0.87 -2.39
C GLN A 207 17.42 0.64 -2.19
N PHE A 208 16.45 1.24 -1.49
CA PHE A 208 16.42 2.67 -1.17
C PHE A 208 17.61 3.07 -0.29
N PHE A 209 17.85 2.32 0.78
CA PHE A 209 18.97 2.55 1.69
C PHE A 209 20.32 2.45 0.95
N GLN A 210 20.44 1.50 0.03
CA GLN A 210 21.64 1.39 -0.80
C GLN A 210 21.79 2.50 -1.83
N ALA A 211 20.70 3.13 -2.28
CA ALA A 211 20.74 4.26 -3.21
C ALA A 211 21.17 5.57 -2.51
N LEU A 212 20.99 5.69 -1.19
CA LEU A 212 21.44 6.86 -0.41
C LEU A 212 22.93 7.17 -0.53
N ARG A 213 23.78 6.18 -0.85
CA ARG A 213 25.22 6.40 -1.06
C ARG A 213 25.54 7.36 -2.21
N TYR A 214 24.58 7.61 -3.10
CA TYR A 214 24.69 8.47 -4.27
C TYR A 214 23.97 9.82 -4.07
N VAL A 215 23.63 10.15 -2.82
CA VAL A 215 22.93 11.39 -2.46
C VAL A 215 23.90 12.27 -1.67
N ASP A 216 24.37 13.34 -2.29
CA ASP A 216 25.50 14.11 -1.76
C ASP A 216 25.08 15.25 -0.81
N PHE A 217 23.82 15.67 -0.86
CA PHE A 217 23.32 16.78 -0.04
C PHE A 217 22.85 16.36 1.37
N LEU A 218 22.65 15.06 1.62
CA LEU A 218 22.34 14.54 2.95
C LEU A 218 23.62 14.29 3.74
N SER A 219 23.58 14.55 5.05
CA SER A 219 24.69 14.27 5.95
C SER A 219 25.00 12.78 6.05
N ASP A 220 26.26 12.45 6.37
CA ASP A 220 26.68 11.06 6.56
C ASP A 220 25.97 10.39 7.74
N ASN A 221 25.58 11.16 8.76
CA ASN A 221 24.80 10.65 9.90
C ASN A 221 23.42 10.13 9.44
N VAL A 222 22.73 10.88 8.56
CA VAL A 222 21.44 10.45 8.03
C VAL A 222 21.59 9.29 7.04
N LYS A 223 22.56 9.35 6.13
CA LYS A 223 22.79 8.28 5.15
C LYS A 223 23.20 6.96 5.77
N SER A 224 23.91 6.99 6.90
CA SER A 224 24.35 5.78 7.61
C SER A 224 23.33 5.24 8.61
N SER A 225 22.33 6.04 9.00
CA SER A 225 21.29 5.63 9.95
C SER A 225 20.24 4.73 9.29
N LYS A 226 20.41 3.42 9.47
CA LYS A 226 19.47 2.42 8.96
C LYS A 226 18.08 2.53 9.56
N ASP A 227 17.96 2.89 10.84
CA ASP A 227 16.67 2.99 11.51
C ASP A 227 15.90 4.24 11.07
N LEU A 228 16.59 5.38 10.89
CA LEU A 228 15.97 6.58 10.31
C LEU A 228 15.50 6.32 8.87
N ALA A 229 16.35 5.71 8.04
CA ALA A 229 15.96 5.36 6.68
C ALA A 229 14.78 4.38 6.65
N LYS A 230 14.71 3.44 7.60
CA LYS A 230 13.59 2.51 7.69
C LYS A 230 12.30 3.21 8.12
N TRP A 231 12.38 4.12 9.10
CA TRP A 231 11.26 4.96 9.52
C TRP A 231 10.73 5.81 8.36
N ALA A 232 11.61 6.55 7.66
CA ALA A 232 11.21 7.36 6.51
C ALA A 232 10.61 6.51 5.36
N PHE A 233 11.17 5.33 5.10
CA PHE A 233 10.59 4.38 4.14
C PHE A 233 9.17 3.96 4.56
N ALA A 234 8.97 3.63 5.84
CA ALA A 234 7.68 3.23 6.36
C ALA A 234 6.67 4.38 6.27
N VAL A 235 7.05 5.61 6.57
CA VAL A 235 6.18 6.79 6.38
C VAL A 235 5.69 6.87 4.93
N VAL A 236 6.59 6.83 3.94
CA VAL A 236 6.18 6.91 2.52
C VAL A 236 5.20 5.82 2.15
N TYR A 237 5.52 4.57 2.47
CA TYR A 237 4.76 3.43 1.95
C TYR A 237 3.50 3.08 2.73
N THR A 238 3.33 3.62 3.93
CA THR A 238 2.12 3.42 4.73
C THR A 238 1.17 4.60 4.70
N ARG A 239 1.64 5.80 4.30
CA ARG A 239 0.85 7.04 4.33
C ARG A 239 0.72 7.75 2.97
N GLY A 240 1.45 7.28 1.97
CA GLY A 240 1.37 7.82 0.61
C GLY A 240 0.38 7.08 -0.26
N PHE A 241 -0.27 7.83 -1.16
CA PHE A 241 -1.26 7.34 -2.11
C PHE A 241 -0.84 7.66 -3.53
N PRO A 242 -1.00 6.71 -4.48
CA PRO A 242 -0.84 7.02 -5.90
C PRO A 242 -1.98 7.91 -6.38
N THR A 243 -1.68 8.83 -7.28
CA THR A 243 -2.68 9.69 -7.91
C THR A 243 -2.86 9.32 -9.39
N PRO A 244 -4.01 9.64 -10.02
CA PRO A 244 -4.30 9.23 -11.40
C PRO A 244 -3.30 9.73 -12.46
N ASP A 245 -2.62 10.84 -12.17
CA ASP A 245 -1.56 11.44 -12.99
C ASP A 245 -0.19 10.75 -12.83
N GLY A 246 -0.12 9.68 -12.04
CA GLY A 246 1.11 8.91 -11.80
C GLY A 246 2.05 9.54 -10.77
N ASP A 247 1.63 10.59 -10.07
CA ASP A 247 2.32 11.07 -8.87
C ASP A 247 2.05 10.14 -7.66
N PHE A 248 2.83 10.33 -6.61
CA PHE A 248 2.64 9.67 -5.33
C PHE A 248 2.68 10.77 -4.26
N LYS A 249 1.64 10.86 -3.43
CA LYS A 249 1.45 11.99 -2.52
C LYS A 249 1.13 11.55 -1.11
N ILE A 250 1.61 12.31 -0.13
CA ILE A 250 1.23 12.22 1.28
C ILE A 250 0.55 13.53 1.65
N ALA A 251 -0.66 13.47 2.20
CA ALA A 251 -1.40 14.63 2.65
C ALA A 251 -1.49 14.60 4.18
N PRO A 252 -0.73 15.43 4.91
CA PRO A 252 -0.84 15.54 6.36
C PRO A 252 -2.29 15.77 6.80
N MET A 253 -2.71 15.16 7.91
CA MET A 253 -4.09 15.08 8.41
C MET A 253 -4.98 14.09 7.65
N ALA A 254 -4.90 14.04 6.32
CA ALA A 254 -5.64 13.05 5.53
C ALA A 254 -5.01 11.64 5.64
N ASP A 255 -3.76 11.55 6.04
CA ASP A 255 -3.06 10.30 6.34
C ASP A 255 -3.39 9.72 7.74
N MET A 256 -4.28 10.37 8.50
CA MET A 256 -4.77 9.87 9.80
C MET A 256 -6.05 9.04 9.70
N PHE A 257 -6.69 8.97 8.53
CA PHE A 257 -7.83 8.08 8.32
C PHE A 257 -7.34 6.64 8.23
N ASP A 258 -7.87 5.76 9.07
CA ASP A 258 -7.57 4.33 9.06
C ASP A 258 -8.16 3.61 7.85
N HIS A 259 -7.81 2.33 7.69
CA HIS A 259 -8.43 1.46 6.71
C HIS A 259 -9.80 0.93 7.16
N GLY A 260 -10.74 0.83 6.24
CA GLY A 260 -11.96 0.03 6.38
C GLY A 260 -12.27 -0.76 5.10
N SER A 261 -12.67 -2.02 5.26
CA SER A 261 -13.17 -2.86 4.17
C SER A 261 -14.43 -2.30 3.50
N ASP A 262 -15.29 -1.63 4.29
CA ASP A 262 -16.43 -0.82 3.83
C ASP A 262 -16.20 0.64 4.26
N PRO A 263 -15.45 1.42 3.46
CA PRO A 263 -14.97 2.73 3.87
C PRO A 263 -16.10 3.77 3.97
N GLU A 264 -15.98 4.67 4.95
CA GLU A 264 -16.91 5.79 5.14
C GLU A 264 -16.59 6.98 4.25
N VAL A 265 -15.33 7.14 3.86
CA VAL A 265 -14.86 8.31 3.12
C VAL A 265 -14.00 7.92 1.93
N SER A 266 -13.90 8.83 0.97
CA SER A 266 -12.96 8.75 -0.15
C SER A 266 -12.09 10.00 -0.22
N LEU A 267 -10.83 9.79 -0.59
CA LEU A 267 -9.82 10.83 -0.75
C LEU A 267 -9.59 11.10 -2.23
N GLN A 268 -9.52 12.37 -2.60
CA GLN A 268 -9.22 12.83 -3.96
C GLN A 268 -8.27 14.03 -3.90
N TYR A 269 -7.57 14.28 -5.01
CA TYR A 269 -6.80 15.50 -5.20
C TYR A 269 -7.43 16.33 -6.31
N ASP A 270 -7.57 17.64 -6.08
CA ASP A 270 -8.03 18.57 -7.11
C ASP A 270 -6.88 19.02 -8.04
N GLU A 271 -7.20 19.85 -9.03
CA GLU A 271 -6.25 20.36 -10.02
C GLU A 271 -5.16 21.27 -9.43
N GLU A 272 -5.43 21.88 -8.27
CA GLU A 272 -4.48 22.71 -7.53
C GLU A 272 -3.59 21.88 -6.59
N GLY A 273 -3.85 20.57 -6.52
CA GLY A 273 -3.14 19.62 -5.68
C GLY A 273 -3.62 19.60 -4.23
N ASN A 274 -4.73 20.26 -3.91
CA ASN A 274 -5.36 20.14 -2.59
C ASN A 274 -5.91 18.72 -2.42
N CYS A 275 -5.79 18.18 -1.22
CA CYS A 275 -6.40 16.91 -0.85
C CYS A 275 -7.78 17.17 -0.24
N VAL A 276 -8.80 16.53 -0.80
CA VAL A 276 -10.20 16.64 -0.36
C VAL A 276 -10.76 15.28 0.00
N VAL A 277 -11.50 15.21 1.09
CA VAL A 277 -12.12 13.99 1.61
C VAL A 277 -13.61 14.21 1.72
N TYR A 278 -14.40 13.28 1.17
CA TYR A 278 -15.87 13.30 1.23
C TYR A 278 -16.40 11.99 1.79
N SER A 279 -17.54 12.04 2.49
CA SER A 279 -18.27 10.83 2.87
C SER A 279 -18.86 10.14 1.63
N CYS A 280 -18.83 8.81 1.63
CA CYS A 280 -19.35 7.98 0.53
C CYS A 280 -20.69 7.31 0.85
N LYS A 281 -21.15 7.47 2.09
CA LYS A 281 -22.42 6.97 2.63
C LYS A 281 -22.87 7.87 3.78
N ASP A 282 -24.08 7.69 4.25
CA ASP A 282 -24.52 8.32 5.50
C ASP A 282 -23.73 7.70 6.67
N VAL A 283 -23.12 8.53 7.49
CA VAL A 283 -22.26 8.11 8.61
C VAL A 283 -22.85 8.66 9.92
N PRO A 284 -23.29 7.80 10.86
CA PRO A 284 -23.80 8.25 12.14
C PRO A 284 -22.73 8.89 13.03
N ALA A 285 -23.14 9.82 13.90
CA ALA A 285 -22.33 10.34 14.98
C ALA A 285 -21.73 9.22 15.84
N GLY A 286 -20.47 9.38 16.25
CA GLY A 286 -19.70 8.39 16.99
C GLY A 286 -19.08 7.29 16.11
N SER A 287 -19.19 7.37 14.79
CA SER A 287 -18.59 6.37 13.89
C SER A 287 -17.16 6.74 13.48
N PRO A 288 -16.30 5.74 13.20
CA PRO A 288 -15.01 5.99 12.56
C PRO A 288 -15.20 6.49 11.13
N LEU A 289 -14.24 7.29 10.66
CA LEU A 289 -14.11 7.67 9.26
C LEU A 289 -12.88 6.97 8.69
N ARG A 290 -13.09 6.04 7.74
CA ARG A 290 -12.01 5.22 7.19
C ARG A 290 -11.96 5.29 5.68
N LEU A 291 -10.75 5.12 5.14
CA LEU A 291 -10.45 4.99 3.72
C LEU A 291 -10.31 3.52 3.33
N SER A 292 -10.42 3.23 2.04
CA SER A 292 -9.91 1.96 1.51
C SER A 292 -8.43 2.13 1.14
N TYR A 293 -7.55 1.32 1.75
CA TYR A 293 -6.12 1.27 1.43
C TYR A 293 -5.82 0.25 0.33
N GLY A 294 -6.81 -0.57 -0.03
CA GLY A 294 -6.62 -1.65 -0.99
C GLY A 294 -7.79 -2.62 -0.98
N ASP A 295 -7.52 -3.79 -1.57
CA ASP A 295 -8.49 -4.86 -1.68
C ASP A 295 -8.88 -5.44 -0.31
N SER A 296 -10.16 -5.28 0.05
CA SER A 296 -10.75 -5.77 1.29
C SER A 296 -10.79 -7.30 1.39
N THR A 297 -10.56 -8.03 0.28
CA THR A 297 -10.51 -9.50 0.27
C THR A 297 -9.09 -10.07 0.40
N ASN A 298 -8.07 -9.21 0.45
CA ASN A 298 -6.67 -9.61 0.57
C ASN A 298 -5.97 -8.97 1.79
N PRO A 299 -6.30 -9.43 3.00
CA PRO A 299 -5.74 -8.87 4.23
C PRO A 299 -4.23 -9.13 4.36
N THR A 300 -3.68 -10.12 3.63
CA THR A 300 -2.24 -10.41 3.61
C THR A 300 -1.44 -9.28 2.96
N GLN A 301 -1.97 -8.63 1.92
CA GLN A 301 -1.29 -7.48 1.30
C GLN A 301 -1.27 -6.28 2.25
N LEU A 302 -2.38 -6.01 2.94
CA LEU A 302 -2.46 -4.95 3.95
C LEU A 302 -1.48 -5.19 5.08
N PHE A 303 -1.43 -6.42 5.58
CA PHE A 303 -0.45 -6.87 6.57
C PHE A 303 1.00 -6.63 6.14
N ALA A 304 1.36 -7.04 4.92
CA ALA A 304 2.73 -6.89 4.43
C ALA A 304 3.13 -5.41 4.24
N ARG A 305 2.24 -4.59 3.68
CA ARG A 305 2.50 -3.18 3.33
C ARG A 305 2.39 -2.24 4.51
N TYR A 306 1.26 -2.30 5.23
CA TYR A 306 0.87 -1.34 6.25
C TYR A 306 1.14 -1.83 7.67
N GLY A 307 1.28 -3.15 7.87
CA GLY A 307 1.59 -3.70 9.18
C GLY A 307 0.38 -3.79 10.10
N PHE A 308 -0.80 -4.08 9.57
CA PHE A 308 -1.99 -4.41 10.36
C PHE A 308 -2.76 -5.56 9.69
N LEU A 309 -3.64 -6.22 10.43
CA LEU A 309 -4.54 -7.24 9.90
C LEU A 309 -5.96 -6.68 9.86
N ASP A 310 -6.58 -6.64 8.67
CA ASP A 310 -8.02 -6.38 8.59
C ASP A 310 -8.78 -7.66 8.91
N GLU A 311 -9.24 -7.78 10.16
CA GLU A 311 -10.03 -8.92 10.61
C GLU A 311 -11.47 -8.93 10.08
N THR A 312 -11.95 -7.78 9.58
CA THR A 312 -13.28 -7.63 8.97
C THR A 312 -13.35 -8.18 7.55
N SER A 313 -12.18 -8.44 6.95
CA SER A 313 -12.08 -9.09 5.65
C SER A 313 -12.86 -10.41 5.60
N GLU A 314 -13.79 -10.50 4.65
CA GLU A 314 -14.68 -11.66 4.49
C GLU A 314 -13.97 -12.89 3.91
N ALA A 315 -12.80 -12.70 3.29
CA ALA A 315 -12.09 -13.72 2.56
C ALA A 315 -10.57 -13.60 2.68
N SER A 316 -9.87 -14.64 2.25
CA SER A 316 -8.43 -14.61 2.00
C SER A 316 -8.13 -15.37 0.72
N PHE A 317 -7.09 -14.94 0.00
CA PHE A 317 -6.51 -15.75 -1.08
C PHE A 317 -6.26 -17.20 -0.63
N CYS A 318 -6.58 -18.16 -1.49
CA CYS A 318 -6.50 -19.61 -1.24
C CYS A 318 -5.07 -20.17 -1.07
N LYS A 319 -4.04 -19.33 -1.23
CA LYS A 319 -2.61 -19.66 -1.07
C LYS A 319 -2.08 -20.74 -2.04
N ILE A 320 -2.77 -21.01 -3.15
CA ILE A 320 -2.23 -21.79 -4.28
C ILE A 320 -1.28 -20.90 -5.06
N MET A 321 0.03 -21.15 -4.94
CA MET A 321 1.08 -20.33 -5.57
C MET A 321 1.70 -21.03 -6.77
N ILE A 322 1.51 -20.44 -7.96
CA ILE A 322 2.12 -20.85 -9.22
C ILE A 322 3.24 -19.86 -9.55
N SER A 323 4.50 -20.32 -9.56
CA SER A 323 5.67 -19.45 -9.74
C SER A 323 5.73 -18.77 -11.10
N GLN A 324 5.25 -19.44 -12.15
CA GLN A 324 5.19 -18.94 -13.52
C GLN A 324 3.84 -19.33 -14.12
N PRO A 325 2.76 -18.58 -13.81
CA PRO A 325 1.45 -18.89 -14.37
C PRO A 325 1.49 -18.68 -15.89
N SER A 326 0.86 -19.61 -16.62
CA SER A 326 0.66 -19.45 -18.06
C SER A 326 -0.35 -18.33 -18.34
N LYS A 327 -0.40 -17.85 -19.59
CA LYS A 327 -1.38 -16.83 -19.98
C LYS A 327 -2.82 -17.31 -19.73
N GLU A 328 -3.08 -18.57 -20.03
CA GLU A 328 -4.39 -19.21 -19.86
C GLU A 328 -4.82 -19.20 -18.39
N LEU A 329 -3.92 -19.51 -17.45
CA LEU A 329 -4.20 -19.44 -16.02
C LEU A 329 -4.58 -18.02 -15.58
N VAL A 330 -3.84 -17.01 -16.06
CA VAL A 330 -4.15 -15.61 -15.77
C VAL A 330 -5.51 -15.21 -16.34
N ASP A 331 -5.78 -15.58 -17.59
CA ASP A 331 -7.05 -15.30 -18.28
C ASP A 331 -8.23 -15.99 -17.57
N MET A 332 -8.01 -17.16 -16.97
CA MET A 332 -8.98 -17.90 -16.16
C MET A 332 -9.20 -17.34 -14.75
N GLY A 333 -8.49 -16.28 -14.38
CA GLY A 333 -8.66 -15.62 -13.08
C GLY A 333 -7.68 -16.07 -12.00
N TYR A 334 -6.52 -16.60 -12.37
CA TYR A 334 -5.40 -16.77 -11.43
C TYR A 334 -4.91 -15.40 -10.93
N ALA A 335 -5.53 -14.93 -9.84
CA ALA A 335 -5.25 -13.66 -9.20
C ALA A 335 -5.58 -13.71 -7.71
N GLN A 336 -4.85 -12.94 -6.90
CA GLN A 336 -4.99 -12.96 -5.44
C GLN A 336 -6.37 -12.50 -4.96
N ASN A 337 -6.99 -11.58 -5.70
CA ASN A 337 -8.31 -11.01 -5.43
C ASN A 337 -9.48 -11.80 -6.05
N ARG A 338 -9.21 -12.93 -6.70
CA ARG A 338 -10.23 -13.77 -7.35
C ARG A 338 -10.27 -15.20 -6.83
N MET A 339 -9.10 -15.76 -6.50
CA MET A 339 -9.00 -17.11 -5.95
C MET A 339 -9.13 -17.08 -4.43
N LEU A 340 -10.37 -17.00 -3.95
CA LEU A 340 -10.70 -16.66 -2.57
C LEU A 340 -11.30 -17.85 -1.82
N PHE A 341 -10.98 -17.89 -0.53
CA PHE A 341 -11.65 -18.68 0.49
C PHE A 341 -12.38 -17.75 1.45
N TYR A 342 -13.66 -18.00 1.68
CA TYR A 342 -14.50 -17.15 2.53
C TYR A 342 -14.42 -17.60 3.99
N LYS A 343 -14.03 -16.68 4.86
CA LYS A 343 -13.71 -16.93 6.28
C LYS A 343 -14.89 -17.52 7.06
N ASN A 344 -16.08 -16.97 6.86
CA ASN A 344 -17.25 -17.31 7.68
C ASN A 344 -18.04 -18.50 7.14
N THR A 345 -18.05 -18.71 5.82
CA THR A 345 -18.85 -19.76 5.16
C THR A 345 -18.02 -20.98 4.77
N GLY A 346 -16.71 -20.83 4.63
CA GLY A 346 -15.86 -21.87 4.03
C GLY A 346 -16.07 -22.02 2.53
N GLU A 347 -16.87 -21.15 1.90
CA GLU A 347 -17.10 -21.16 0.45
C GLU A 347 -15.78 -20.93 -0.29
N ILE A 348 -15.72 -21.48 -1.50
CA ILE A 348 -14.55 -21.46 -2.36
C ILE A 348 -14.98 -20.78 -3.67
N SER A 349 -14.25 -19.75 -4.09
CA SER A 349 -14.57 -19.08 -5.35
C SER A 349 -14.40 -20.01 -6.56
N GLN A 350 -15.16 -19.75 -7.62
CA GLN A 350 -15.11 -20.57 -8.84
C GLN A 350 -13.72 -20.58 -9.47
N GLU A 351 -12.97 -19.48 -9.38
CA GLU A 351 -11.61 -19.36 -9.90
C GLU A 351 -10.64 -20.34 -9.25
N VAL A 352 -10.83 -20.70 -7.97
CA VAL A 352 -10.00 -21.73 -7.32
C VAL A 352 -10.21 -23.08 -8.02
N TRP A 353 -11.48 -23.45 -8.25
CA TRP A 353 -11.84 -24.69 -8.93
C TRP A 353 -11.34 -24.70 -10.38
N ASP A 354 -11.54 -23.61 -11.11
CA ASP A 354 -11.13 -23.46 -12.49
C ASP A 354 -9.61 -23.61 -12.66
N VAL A 355 -8.83 -22.88 -11.87
CA VAL A 355 -7.37 -22.92 -11.92
C VAL A 355 -6.86 -24.32 -11.56
N LEU A 356 -7.38 -24.91 -10.48
CA LEU A 356 -6.92 -26.22 -10.02
C LEU A 356 -7.25 -27.31 -11.04
N LEU A 357 -8.46 -27.29 -11.60
CA LEU A 357 -8.86 -28.20 -12.67
C LEU A 357 -7.95 -28.03 -13.90
N TYR A 358 -7.69 -26.79 -14.32
CA TYR A 358 -6.80 -26.53 -15.46
C TYR A 358 -5.40 -27.10 -15.25
N GLN A 359 -4.87 -27.05 -14.03
CA GLN A 359 -3.59 -27.69 -13.68
C GLN A 359 -3.66 -29.22 -13.74
N ILE A 360 -4.76 -29.83 -13.27
CA ILE A 360 -4.96 -31.28 -13.31
C ILE A 360 -5.07 -31.78 -14.75
N LEU A 361 -5.72 -31.02 -15.63
CA LEU A 361 -5.91 -31.38 -17.04
C LEU A 361 -4.61 -31.34 -17.87
N THR A 362 -3.46 -30.95 -17.31
CA THR A 362 -2.17 -30.99 -18.01
C THR A 362 -1.80 -32.38 -18.54
N SER A 363 -2.38 -33.45 -17.99
CA SER A 363 -2.23 -34.82 -18.51
C SER A 363 -3.05 -35.10 -19.77
N ASP A 364 -4.05 -34.28 -20.09
CA ASP A 364 -4.90 -34.39 -21.29
C ASP A 364 -5.07 -33.01 -21.95
N ALA A 365 -4.12 -32.69 -22.84
CA ALA A 365 -4.06 -31.40 -23.53
C ALA A 365 -5.33 -31.09 -24.35
N ASN A 366 -6.05 -32.10 -24.84
CA ASN A 366 -7.27 -31.90 -25.63
C ASN A 366 -8.39 -31.38 -24.73
N VAL A 367 -8.62 -32.04 -23.60
CA VAL A 367 -9.64 -31.63 -22.62
C VAL A 367 -9.25 -30.32 -21.96
N GLN A 368 -7.96 -30.12 -21.65
CA GLN A 368 -7.45 -28.85 -21.11
C GLN A 368 -7.77 -27.68 -22.04
N ASN A 369 -7.48 -27.81 -23.34
CA ASN A 369 -7.79 -26.76 -24.31
C ASN A 369 -9.30 -26.57 -24.47
N GLN A 370 -10.09 -27.65 -24.49
CA GLN A 370 -11.55 -27.55 -24.53
C GLN A 370 -12.11 -26.79 -23.33
N PHE A 371 -11.62 -27.08 -22.13
CA PHE A 371 -12.02 -26.38 -20.90
C PHE A 371 -11.68 -24.90 -20.94
N TYR A 372 -10.46 -24.56 -21.38
CA TYR A 372 -10.04 -23.17 -21.54
C TYR A 372 -10.90 -22.43 -22.57
N GLN A 373 -11.14 -23.01 -23.74
CA GLN A 373 -12.01 -22.41 -24.75
C GLN A 373 -13.44 -22.23 -24.24
N ALA A 374 -13.96 -23.19 -23.47
CA ALA A 374 -15.28 -23.07 -22.85
C ALA A 374 -15.33 -21.90 -21.85
N HIS A 375 -14.29 -21.73 -21.02
CA HIS A 375 -14.17 -20.59 -20.11
C HIS A 375 -14.15 -19.26 -20.87
N ILE A 376 -13.28 -19.11 -21.87
CA ILE A 376 -13.10 -17.84 -22.61
C ILE A 376 -14.33 -17.46 -23.43
N ASN A 377 -15.03 -18.44 -24.00
CA ASN A 377 -16.21 -18.19 -24.82
C ASN A 377 -17.52 -18.09 -24.01
N GLY A 378 -17.46 -18.26 -22.67
CA GLY A 378 -18.65 -18.27 -21.82
C GLY A 378 -19.56 -19.48 -22.05
N ASP A 379 -19.03 -20.60 -22.55
CA ASP A 379 -19.76 -21.86 -22.70
C ASP A 379 -19.84 -22.58 -21.34
N TYR A 380 -20.78 -22.12 -20.52
CA TYR A 380 -21.02 -22.65 -19.19
C TYR A 380 -21.35 -24.14 -19.19
N GLN A 381 -22.05 -24.64 -20.22
CA GLN A 381 -22.48 -26.03 -20.27
C GLN A 381 -21.29 -26.97 -20.45
N THR A 382 -20.42 -26.68 -21.42
CA THR A 382 -19.19 -27.48 -21.64
C THR A 382 -18.27 -27.38 -20.43
N LYS A 383 -18.07 -26.16 -19.89
CA LYS A 383 -17.24 -25.93 -18.71
C LYS A 383 -17.74 -26.75 -17.51
N GLN A 384 -19.04 -26.71 -17.24
CA GLN A 384 -19.65 -27.45 -16.13
C GLN A 384 -19.56 -28.96 -16.33
N ALA A 385 -19.78 -29.46 -17.55
CA ALA A 385 -19.66 -30.90 -17.84
C ALA A 385 -18.24 -31.43 -17.58
N ILE A 386 -17.21 -30.63 -17.90
CA ILE A 386 -15.82 -30.98 -17.59
C ILE A 386 -15.58 -30.92 -16.07
N HIS A 387 -16.08 -29.88 -15.39
CA HIS A 387 -16.02 -29.83 -13.91
C HIS A 387 -16.64 -31.06 -13.27
N ASP A 388 -17.85 -31.45 -13.66
CA ASP A 388 -18.55 -32.61 -13.10
C ASP A 388 -17.76 -33.92 -13.32
N HIS A 389 -17.15 -34.07 -14.50
CA HIS A 389 -16.34 -35.26 -14.81
C HIS A 389 -15.06 -35.37 -13.97
N TYR A 390 -14.39 -34.24 -13.72
CA TYR A 390 -13.11 -34.18 -13.00
C TYR A 390 -13.24 -33.69 -11.55
N PHE A 391 -14.47 -33.56 -11.03
CA PHE A 391 -14.73 -33.10 -9.68
C PHE A 391 -14.03 -33.98 -8.62
N PRO A 392 -14.03 -35.32 -8.70
CA PRO A 392 -13.34 -36.15 -7.71
C PRO A 392 -11.84 -35.85 -7.60
N GLN A 393 -11.15 -35.68 -8.73
CA GLN A 393 -9.72 -35.37 -8.76
C GLN A 393 -9.45 -33.96 -8.22
N THR A 394 -10.27 -32.99 -8.61
CA THR A 394 -10.12 -31.59 -8.20
C THR A 394 -10.41 -31.42 -6.72
N SER A 395 -11.46 -32.06 -6.19
CA SER A 395 -11.80 -32.06 -4.77
C SER A 395 -10.70 -32.70 -3.93
N VAL A 396 -10.16 -33.86 -4.34
CA VAL A 396 -9.02 -34.51 -3.65
C VAL A 396 -7.79 -33.60 -3.65
N ALA A 397 -7.45 -32.99 -4.77
CA ALA A 397 -6.31 -32.07 -4.86
C ALA A 397 -6.50 -30.85 -3.93
N LEU A 398 -7.70 -30.27 -3.89
CA LEU A 398 -8.00 -29.12 -3.03
C LEU A 398 -7.97 -29.50 -1.55
N ASN A 399 -8.56 -30.63 -1.18
CA ASN A 399 -8.52 -31.13 0.19
C ASN A 399 -7.08 -31.41 0.66
N ASN A 400 -6.25 -32.01 -0.20
CA ASN A 400 -4.83 -32.22 0.08
C ASN A 400 -4.08 -30.90 0.30
N HIS A 401 -4.34 -29.88 -0.53
CA HIS A 401 -3.79 -28.54 -0.37
C HIS A 401 -4.18 -27.93 0.98
N VAL A 402 -5.48 -27.92 1.30
CA VAL A 402 -6.00 -27.35 2.56
C VAL A 402 -5.39 -28.05 3.77
N ASN A 403 -5.37 -29.39 3.80
CA ASN A 403 -4.83 -30.16 4.92
C ASN A 403 -3.33 -29.97 5.11
N THR A 404 -2.58 -29.94 4.01
CA THR A 404 -1.14 -29.69 4.04
C THR A 404 -0.84 -28.30 4.58
N PHE A 405 -1.57 -27.29 4.08
CA PHE A 405 -1.37 -25.91 4.49
C PHE A 405 -1.74 -25.66 5.96
N LEU A 406 -2.81 -26.29 6.47
CA LEU A 406 -3.17 -26.25 7.89
C LEU A 406 -2.05 -26.78 8.78
N LYS A 407 -1.43 -27.90 8.38
CA LYS A 407 -0.26 -28.46 9.09
C LYS A 407 0.93 -27.51 9.07
N ASP A 408 1.16 -26.84 7.95
CA ASP A 408 2.23 -25.85 7.84
C ASP A 408 1.97 -24.64 8.74
N LEU A 409 0.74 -24.15 8.82
CA LEU A 409 0.35 -23.08 9.75
C LEU A 409 0.57 -23.47 11.22
N ASP A 410 0.23 -24.70 11.60
CA ASP A 410 0.52 -25.21 12.95
C ASP A 410 2.03 -25.23 13.25
N ASN A 411 2.85 -25.60 12.28
CA ASN A 411 4.30 -25.58 12.42
C ASN A 411 4.84 -24.14 12.55
N LEU A 412 4.28 -23.20 11.78
CA LEU A 412 4.65 -21.78 11.85
C LEU A 412 4.27 -21.16 13.19
N GLN A 413 3.07 -21.45 13.71
CA GLN A 413 2.63 -20.97 15.03
C GLN A 413 3.57 -21.46 16.14
N LYS A 414 3.97 -22.74 16.11
CA LYS A 414 4.88 -23.32 17.11
C LYS A 414 6.24 -22.62 17.17
N LYS A 415 6.73 -22.04 16.07
CA LYS A 415 8.01 -21.31 16.05
C LYS A 415 7.98 -20.07 16.96
N GLY A 416 6.83 -19.39 17.03
CA GLY A 416 6.65 -18.19 17.84
C GLY A 416 6.42 -18.44 19.33
N VAL A 417 6.06 -19.66 19.73
CA VAL A 417 5.73 -19.99 21.12
C VAL A 417 6.96 -19.81 22.03
N GLY A 418 6.77 -19.09 23.15
CA GLY A 418 7.81 -18.88 24.16
C GLY A 418 8.90 -17.88 23.77
N LYS A 419 8.72 -17.14 22.67
CA LYS A 419 9.62 -16.06 22.26
C LYS A 419 9.32 -14.77 23.02
N ASP A 420 10.37 -14.01 23.34
CA ASP A 420 10.22 -12.72 23.99
C ASP A 420 9.66 -11.69 22.99
N VAL A 421 8.54 -11.08 23.35
CA VAL A 421 7.89 -10.02 22.57
C VAL A 421 8.74 -8.76 22.49
N ASN A 422 9.65 -8.51 23.43
CA ASN A 422 10.56 -7.37 23.37
C ASN A 422 11.66 -7.57 22.32
N GLU A 423 12.10 -8.81 22.11
CA GLU A 423 13.06 -9.16 21.04
C GLU A 423 12.38 -9.29 19.66
N HIS A 424 11.09 -9.67 19.67
CA HIS A 424 10.29 -9.89 18.47
C HIS A 424 8.94 -9.15 18.54
N PRO A 425 8.95 -7.82 18.55
CA PRO A 425 7.76 -7.01 18.83
C PRO A 425 6.68 -7.06 17.73
N ARG A 426 6.98 -7.64 16.57
CA ARG A 426 6.01 -7.86 15.47
C ARG A 426 5.39 -9.26 15.50
N LEU A 427 5.91 -10.16 16.34
CA LEU A 427 5.45 -11.54 16.43
C LEU A 427 3.97 -11.66 16.79
N PRO A 428 3.40 -10.87 17.72
CA PRO A 428 1.97 -10.96 18.04
C PRO A 428 1.08 -10.77 16.80
N LEU A 429 1.33 -9.74 16.00
CA LEU A 429 0.58 -9.49 14.76
C LEU A 429 0.76 -10.62 13.74
N ILE A 430 1.98 -11.17 13.62
CA ILE A 430 2.25 -12.32 12.74
C ILE A 430 1.43 -13.54 13.18
N MET A 431 1.35 -13.81 14.49
CA MET A 431 0.55 -14.92 15.01
C MET A 431 -0.94 -14.70 14.78
N GLN A 432 -1.43 -13.47 14.96
CA GLN A 432 -2.82 -13.10 14.69
C GLN A 432 -3.16 -13.30 13.20
N HIS A 433 -2.31 -12.85 12.29
CA HIS A 433 -2.47 -13.10 10.85
C HIS A 433 -2.51 -14.61 10.54
N ASN A 434 -1.58 -15.38 11.10
CA ASN A 434 -1.55 -16.84 10.87
C ASN A 434 -2.80 -17.54 11.38
N GLU A 435 -3.32 -17.11 12.53
CA GLU A 435 -4.57 -17.62 13.09
C GLU A 435 -5.77 -17.27 12.21
N PHE A 436 -5.87 -16.03 11.72
CA PHE A 436 -6.91 -15.62 10.77
C PHE A 436 -6.93 -16.52 9.52
N VAL A 437 -5.75 -16.77 8.93
CA VAL A 437 -5.63 -17.64 7.76
C VAL A 437 -6.00 -19.08 8.11
N LYS A 438 -5.56 -19.57 9.28
CA LYS A 438 -5.88 -20.92 9.76
C LYS A 438 -7.38 -21.13 9.91
N GLN A 439 -8.08 -20.18 10.55
CA GLN A 439 -9.53 -20.26 10.74
C GLN A 439 -10.27 -20.26 9.39
N THR A 440 -9.82 -19.45 8.43
CA THR A 440 -10.37 -19.46 7.07
C THR A 440 -10.21 -20.84 6.42
N PHE A 441 -9.05 -21.46 6.55
CA PHE A 441 -8.79 -22.80 5.99
C PHE A 441 -9.55 -23.92 6.71
N LEU A 442 -9.77 -23.80 8.02
CA LEU A 442 -10.60 -24.75 8.77
C LEU A 442 -12.07 -24.69 8.33
N ALA A 443 -12.60 -23.49 8.06
CA ALA A 443 -13.94 -23.34 7.50
C ALA A 443 -14.05 -24.03 6.13
N VAL A 444 -13.06 -23.83 5.26
CA VAL A 444 -12.99 -24.52 3.96
C VAL A 444 -12.86 -26.03 4.10
N GLN A 445 -12.04 -26.52 5.04
CA GLN A 445 -11.91 -27.95 5.31
C GLN A 445 -13.25 -28.57 5.72
N ALA A 446 -14.01 -27.89 6.58
CA ALA A 446 -15.34 -28.32 6.99
C ALA A 446 -16.34 -28.32 5.83
N GLN A 447 -16.25 -27.33 4.94
CA GLN A 447 -17.06 -27.28 3.72
C GLN A 447 -16.72 -28.43 2.76
N LEU A 448 -15.44 -28.71 2.56
CA LEU A 448 -14.99 -29.80 1.69
C LEU A 448 -15.42 -31.18 2.19
N ALA A 449 -15.58 -31.36 3.50
CA ALA A 449 -16.07 -32.61 4.08
C ALA A 449 -17.56 -32.90 3.78
N GLN A 450 -18.29 -31.93 3.20
CA GLN A 450 -19.68 -32.11 2.76
C GLN A 450 -19.79 -32.64 1.33
N TYR A 451 -18.70 -32.60 0.55
CA TYR A 451 -18.59 -33.19 -0.78
C TYR A 451 -18.05 -34.62 -0.69
#